data_AF-A0A3B6HQC0-F1
#
_entry.id   AF-A0A3B6HQC0-F1
#
_cell.length_a   1.000
_cell.length_b   1.000
_cell.length_c   1.000
_cell.angle_alpha   90.00
_cell.angle_beta   90.00
_cell.angle_gamma   90.00
#
_symmetry.space_group_name_H-M   'P 1'
#
loop_
_entity.id
_entity.type
_entity.pdbx_description
1 polymer ?
#
loop_
_entity_poly.entity_id
_entity_poly.type
_entity_poly.pdbx_seq_one_letter_code
_entity_poly.pdbx_strand_id
1 'polypeptide(L)'
;MRTSLLLLAALGVISVITTPAVALKSKWQPIKNITNPHVQDLGTWAVVKYRMVSNSRLHFKQVVSGEVQRMTEGMNYRLDVQVSRMDHKDAMYKAGVLEEDKPLSTIRKLVSFAKAK
;
A
#
# COMPACT_ATOMS: atom_id res chain seq x y z
N MET A 1 2.25 13.33 -75.33
CA MET A 1 3.06 13.21 -74.11
C MET A 1 3.01 14.52 -73.34
N ARG A 2 2.32 14.53 -72.19
CA ARG A 2 2.67 15.30 -70.98
C ARG A 2 1.65 14.90 -69.91
N THR A 3 2.19 14.26 -68.89
CA THR A 3 1.56 13.42 -67.89
C THR A 3 0.76 14.22 -66.86
N SER A 4 -0.47 13.80 -66.61
CA SER A 4 -1.20 14.09 -65.38
C SER A 4 -0.45 13.49 -64.19
N LEU A 5 -0.20 14.29 -63.15
CA LEU A 5 0.26 13.84 -61.84
C LEU A 5 -0.63 14.52 -60.78
N LEU A 6 -1.68 13.83 -60.37
CA LEU A 6 -2.43 14.16 -59.15
C LEU A 6 -1.79 13.37 -58.00
N LEU A 7 -1.04 14.07 -57.15
CA LEU A 7 -0.49 13.54 -55.90
C LEU A 7 -1.62 13.46 -54.87
N LEU A 8 -2.11 12.25 -54.58
CA LEU A 8 -2.90 12.00 -53.37
C LEU A 8 -1.96 12.01 -52.15
N ALA A 9 -2.04 13.07 -51.35
CA ALA A 9 -1.47 13.08 -50.01
C ALA A 9 -2.36 12.26 -49.07
N ALA A 10 -1.94 11.04 -48.75
CA ALA A 10 -2.57 10.25 -47.69
C ALA A 10 -2.05 10.72 -46.32
N LEU A 11 -2.85 11.50 -45.60
CA LEU A 11 -2.62 11.83 -44.19
C LEU A 11 -2.92 10.60 -43.34
N GLY A 12 -1.87 9.91 -42.89
CA GLY A 12 -1.97 8.85 -41.89
C GLY A 12 -2.28 9.45 -40.52
N VAL A 13 -3.54 9.32 -40.08
CA VAL A 13 -3.94 9.67 -38.71
C VAL A 13 -3.38 8.59 -37.78
N ILE A 14 -2.29 8.89 -37.06
CA ILE A 14 -1.78 8.05 -35.99
C ILE A 14 -2.65 8.29 -34.76
N SER A 15 -3.71 7.51 -34.62
CA SER A 15 -4.48 7.46 -33.37
C SER A 15 -3.64 6.75 -32.32
N VAL A 16 -2.99 7.52 -31.44
CA VAL A 16 -2.37 6.98 -30.23
C VAL A 16 -3.49 6.50 -29.33
N ILE A 17 -3.73 5.19 -29.32
CA ILE A 17 -4.70 4.55 -28.43
C ILE A 17 -4.03 4.47 -27.06
N THR A 18 -4.17 5.50 -26.23
CA THR A 18 -3.79 5.40 -24.81
C THR A 18 -4.85 4.53 -24.12
N THR A 19 -4.58 3.24 -23.97
CA THR A 19 -5.39 2.39 -23.10
C THR A 19 -5.14 2.84 -21.65
N PRO A 20 -6.19 3.22 -20.89
CA PRO A 20 -6.03 3.44 -19.46
C PRO A 20 -5.63 2.10 -18.84
N ALA A 21 -4.45 2.05 -18.22
CA ALA A 21 -4.02 0.90 -17.45
C ALA A 21 -5.01 0.71 -16.29
N VAL A 22 -5.95 -0.21 -16.45
CA VAL A 22 -6.81 -0.66 -15.36
C VAL A 22 -5.90 -1.37 -14.37
N ALA A 23 -5.53 -0.66 -13.29
CA ALA A 23 -4.75 -1.23 -12.20
C ALA A 23 -5.59 -2.34 -11.54
N LEU A 24 -5.37 -3.58 -11.98
CA LEU A 24 -6.03 -4.76 -11.42
C LEU A 24 -5.54 -4.92 -9.98
N LYS A 25 -6.30 -4.39 -9.02
CA LYS A 25 -5.99 -4.55 -7.58
C LYS A 25 -6.05 -6.05 -7.27
N SER A 26 -4.93 -6.62 -6.84
CA SER A 26 -4.84 -8.04 -6.47
C SER A 26 -5.78 -8.37 -5.30
N LYS A 27 -6.09 -9.63 -5.04
CA LYS A 27 -6.92 -10.00 -3.87
C LYS A 27 -6.10 -9.86 -2.57
N TRP A 28 -6.78 -9.56 -1.46
CA TRP A 28 -6.19 -9.69 -0.13
C TRP A 28 -5.83 -11.16 0.15
N GLN A 29 -4.67 -11.37 0.75
CA GLN A 29 -4.17 -12.70 1.11
C GLN A 29 -3.67 -12.70 2.55
N PRO A 30 -3.90 -13.76 3.33
CA PRO A 30 -3.33 -13.88 4.67
C PRO A 30 -1.80 -13.83 4.65
N ILE A 31 -1.20 -13.11 5.61
CA ILE A 31 0.24 -13.11 5.81
C ILE A 31 0.64 -14.43 6.48
N LYS A 32 1.37 -15.28 5.75
CA LYS A 32 1.73 -16.63 6.23
C LYS A 32 2.76 -16.62 7.35
N ASN A 33 3.81 -15.79 7.21
CA ASN A 33 4.86 -15.66 8.21
C ASN A 33 4.69 -14.34 8.97
N ILE A 34 3.88 -14.35 10.02
CA ILE A 34 3.62 -13.16 10.82
C ILE A 34 4.86 -12.72 11.63
N THR A 35 5.77 -13.66 11.92
CA THR A 35 7.04 -13.38 12.61
C THR A 35 8.11 -12.79 11.68
N ASN A 36 7.80 -12.56 10.39
CA ASN A 36 8.72 -11.89 9.48
C ASN A 36 9.09 -10.51 10.06
N PRO A 37 10.40 -10.20 10.22
CA PRO A 37 10.85 -8.94 10.77
C PRO A 37 10.26 -7.71 10.09
N HIS A 38 10.06 -7.75 8.77
CA HIS A 38 9.44 -6.66 8.01
C HIS A 38 7.99 -6.39 8.43
N VAL A 39 7.22 -7.46 8.70
CA VAL A 39 5.82 -7.34 9.15
C VAL A 39 5.77 -6.76 10.56
N GLN A 40 6.67 -7.19 11.44
CA GLN A 40 6.77 -6.64 12.80
C GLN A 40 7.23 -5.17 12.80
N ASP A 41 8.14 -4.82 11.91
CA ASP A 41 8.59 -3.43 11.70
C ASP A 41 7.45 -2.54 11.18
N LEU A 42 6.62 -3.02 10.25
CA LEU A 42 5.42 -2.31 9.82
C LEU A 42 4.44 -2.06 10.97
N GLY A 43 4.22 -3.06 11.82
CA GLY A 43 3.41 -2.91 13.03
C GLY A 43 3.98 -1.87 14.00
N THR A 44 5.29 -1.93 14.26
CA THR A 44 6.00 -0.97 15.11
C THR A 44 5.88 0.44 14.57
N TRP A 45 6.15 0.61 13.27
CA TRP A 45 6.06 1.89 12.56
C TRP A 45 4.64 2.47 12.64
N ALA A 46 3.61 1.65 12.45
CA ALA A 46 2.22 2.09 12.52
C ALA A 46 1.84 2.60 13.91
N VAL A 47 2.25 1.89 14.98
CA VAL A 47 2.00 2.32 16.36
C VAL A 47 2.74 3.63 16.67
N VAL A 48 4.01 3.74 16.28
CA VAL A 48 4.79 4.97 16.48
C VAL A 48 4.16 6.15 15.73
N LYS A 49 3.77 5.95 14.47
CA LYS A 49 3.14 7.00 13.66
C LYS A 49 1.80 7.44 14.26
N TYR A 50 0.95 6.50 14.66
CA TYR A 50 -0.30 6.80 15.34
C TYR A 50 -0.08 7.54 16.67
N ARG A 51 0.90 7.10 17.46
CA ARG A 51 1.27 7.75 18.72
C ARG A 51 1.63 9.22 18.54
N MET A 52 2.44 9.53 17.52
CA MET A 52 2.85 10.90 17.21
C MET A 52 1.67 11.82 16.85
N VAL A 53 0.66 11.31 16.13
CA VAL A 53 -0.48 12.14 15.69
C VAL A 53 -1.59 12.23 16.73
N SER A 54 -1.77 11.20 17.55
CA SER A 54 -2.87 11.11 18.53
C SER A 54 -2.48 11.53 19.94
N ASN A 55 -1.18 11.75 20.22
CA ASN A 55 -0.63 11.88 21.57
C ASN A 55 -1.01 10.72 22.50
N SER A 56 -1.29 9.54 21.94
CA SER A 56 -1.59 8.35 22.74
C SER A 56 -0.34 7.82 23.46
N ARG A 57 -0.52 6.93 24.42
CA ARG A 57 0.58 6.26 25.15
C ARG A 57 0.63 4.76 24.82
N LEU A 58 0.43 4.42 23.55
CA LEU A 58 0.47 3.05 23.07
C LEU A 58 1.91 2.61 22.81
N HIS A 59 2.22 1.38 23.18
CA HIS A 59 3.50 0.73 22.91
C HIS A 59 3.26 -0.53 22.09
N PHE A 60 4.01 -0.70 21.01
CA PHE A 60 3.93 -1.90 20.18
C PHE A 60 4.39 -3.13 20.97
N LYS A 61 3.68 -4.25 20.84
CA LYS A 61 4.15 -5.55 21.32
C LYS A 61 4.49 -6.47 20.15
N GLN A 62 3.52 -6.74 19.30
CA GLN A 62 3.68 -7.61 18.14
C GLN A 62 2.54 -7.44 17.15
N VAL A 63 2.76 -7.85 15.90
CA VAL A 63 1.68 -8.19 14.97
C VAL A 63 1.29 -9.65 15.17
N VAL A 64 0.01 -9.92 15.39
CA VAL A 64 -0.51 -11.28 15.68
C VAL A 64 -1.13 -11.96 14.45
N SER A 65 -1.67 -11.18 13.53
CA SER A 65 -2.21 -11.65 12.25
C SER A 65 -2.29 -10.50 11.26
N GLY A 66 -2.60 -10.81 10.01
CA GLY A 66 -2.87 -9.77 9.03
C GLY A 66 -3.05 -10.29 7.62
N GLU A 67 -3.39 -9.38 6.73
CA GLU A 67 -3.53 -9.60 5.31
C GLU A 67 -2.63 -8.65 4.53
N VAL A 68 -2.20 -9.08 3.35
CA VAL A 68 -1.43 -8.29 2.40
C VAL A 68 -2.11 -8.33 1.03
N GLN A 69 -2.01 -7.22 0.30
CA GLN A 69 -2.50 -7.06 -1.06
C GLN A 69 -1.40 -6.39 -1.88
N ARG A 70 -1.04 -7.01 -3.01
CA ARG A 70 -0.10 -6.41 -3.96
C ARG A 70 -0.78 -5.29 -4.75
N MET A 71 -0.12 -4.15 -4.83
CA MET A 71 -0.52 -3.00 -5.64
C MET A 71 0.40 -2.87 -6.86
N THR A 72 0.04 -2.04 -7.83
CA THR A 72 0.88 -1.77 -9.01
C THR A 72 2.26 -1.23 -8.61
N GLU A 73 2.31 -0.40 -7.57
CA GLU A 73 3.53 0.28 -7.10
C GLU A 73 3.75 0.03 -5.59
N GLY A 74 3.61 -1.22 -5.15
CA GLY A 74 3.97 -1.62 -3.79
C GLY A 74 2.99 -2.59 -3.13
N MET A 75 2.78 -2.43 -1.82
CA MET A 75 2.05 -3.37 -0.98
C MET A 75 1.12 -2.65 0.00
N ASN A 76 -0.08 -3.17 0.16
CA ASN A 76 -1.02 -2.72 1.20
C ASN A 76 -1.19 -3.81 2.25
N TYR A 77 -1.22 -3.41 3.51
CA TYR A 77 -1.26 -4.30 4.67
C TYR A 77 -2.43 -3.95 5.56
N ARG A 78 -3.09 -4.99 6.09
CA ARG A 78 -4.05 -4.90 7.20
C ARG A 78 -3.51 -5.77 8.32
N LEU A 79 -2.98 -5.12 9.35
CA LEU A 79 -2.29 -5.79 10.45
C LEU A 79 -3.18 -5.77 11.70
N ASP A 80 -3.30 -6.91 12.36
CA ASP A 80 -3.81 -7.00 13.72
C ASP A 80 -2.62 -6.87 14.68
N VAL A 81 -2.60 -5.77 15.42
CA VAL A 81 -1.47 -5.35 16.24
C VAL A 81 -1.88 -5.40 17.70
N GLN A 82 -1.11 -6.15 18.49
CA GLN A 82 -1.16 -6.09 19.94
C GLN A 82 -0.32 -4.90 20.43
N VAL A 83 -0.93 -4.07 21.26
CA VAL A 83 -0.26 -2.95 21.93
C VAL A 83 -0.45 -3.05 23.43
N SER A 84 0.50 -2.55 24.20
CA SER A 84 0.31 -2.27 25.63
C SER A 84 -0.05 -0.81 25.85
N ARG A 85 -0.84 -0.59 26.90
CA ARG A 85 -1.24 0.72 27.41
C ARG A 85 -0.59 0.98 28.77
N MET A 86 -0.72 2.21 29.26
CA MET A 86 -0.16 2.65 30.54
C MET A 86 -0.68 1.90 31.77
N ASP A 87 -1.88 1.33 31.69
CA ASP A 87 -2.46 0.48 32.73
C ASP A 87 -1.96 -0.97 32.64
N HIS A 88 -0.90 -1.22 31.87
CA HIS A 88 -0.33 -2.53 31.54
C HIS A 88 -1.33 -3.49 30.90
N LYS A 89 -2.48 -2.99 30.41
CA LYS A 89 -3.45 -3.81 29.69
C LYS A 89 -3.10 -3.83 28.22
N ASP A 90 -3.09 -5.04 27.69
CA ASP A 90 -2.98 -5.24 26.25
C ASP A 90 -4.29 -4.90 25.56
N ALA A 91 -4.19 -4.36 24.36
CA ALA A 91 -5.32 -4.09 23.48
C ALA A 91 -4.97 -4.47 22.04
N MET A 92 -5.98 -4.93 21.29
CA MET A 92 -5.84 -5.20 19.86
C MET A 92 -6.23 -3.98 19.06
N TYR A 93 -5.46 -3.71 18.00
CA TYR A 93 -5.72 -2.66 17.03
C TYR A 93 -5.60 -3.22 15.62
N LYS A 94 -6.40 -2.67 14.69
CA LYS A 94 -6.24 -2.88 13.26
C LYS A 94 -5.48 -1.70 12.68
N ALA A 95 -4.36 -1.98 12.00
CA ALA A 95 -3.54 -0.98 11.32
C ALA A 95 -3.55 -1.23 9.80
N GLY A 96 -3.93 -0.22 9.03
CA GLY A 96 -3.78 -0.19 7.58
C GLY A 96 -2.47 0.52 7.21
N VAL A 97 -1.56 -0.15 6.51
CA VAL A 97 -0.27 0.43 6.08
C VAL A 97 -0.10 0.22 4.59
N LEU A 98 0.26 1.29 3.88
CA LEU A 98 0.66 1.24 2.48
C LEU A 98 2.17 1.45 2.40
N GLU A 99 2.87 0.52 1.75
CA GLU A 99 4.25 0.68 1.28
C GLU A 99 4.23 0.94 -0.22
N GLU A 100 4.77 2.08 -0.62
CA GLU A 100 4.95 2.46 -2.02
C GLU A 100 6.42 2.29 -2.40
N ASP A 101 6.67 1.48 -3.42
CA ASP A 101 8.02 1.27 -3.94
C ASP A 101 8.35 2.40 -4.92
N LYS A 102 9.30 3.27 -4.55
CA LYS A 102 9.85 4.31 -5.43
C LYS A 102 11.22 3.89 -5.94
N PRO A 103 11.70 4.48 -7.06
CA PRO A 103 12.98 4.09 -7.65
C PRO A 103 14.20 4.12 -6.71
N LEU A 104 14.16 4.93 -5.64
CA LEU A 104 15.28 5.13 -4.72
C LEU A 104 14.92 4.91 -3.24
N SER A 105 13.65 4.61 -2.92
CA SER A 105 13.20 4.46 -1.53
C SER A 105 11.83 3.77 -1.44
N THR A 106 11.50 3.27 -0.25
CA THR A 106 10.13 2.85 0.07
C THR A 106 9.47 3.93 0.94
N ILE A 107 8.27 4.37 0.55
CA ILE A 107 7.48 5.31 1.35
C ILE A 107 6.38 4.54 2.09
N ARG A 108 6.26 4.75 3.40
CA ARG A 108 5.16 4.23 4.21
C ARG A 108 4.10 5.29 4.47
N LYS A 109 2.83 4.89 4.35
CA LYS A 109 1.67 5.69 4.72
C LYS A 109 0.78 4.91 5.68
N LEU A 110 0.39 5.56 6.77
CA LEU A 110 -0.58 5.00 7.72
C LEU A 110 -1.97 5.33 7.18
N VAL A 111 -2.64 4.32 6.64
CA VAL A 111 -3.96 4.46 6.01
C VAL A 111 -5.05 4.47 7.07
N SER A 112 -4.93 3.63 8.10
CA SER A 112 -5.87 3.57 9.21
C SER A 112 -5.22 3.01 10.47
N PHE A 113 -5.76 3.38 11.63
CA PHE A 113 -5.38 2.79 12.91
C PHE A 113 -6.56 2.90 13.88
N ALA A 114 -7.15 1.77 14.26
CA ALA A 114 -8.34 1.73 15.10
C ALA A 114 -8.31 0.54 16.06
N LYS A 115 -8.90 0.71 17.25
CA LYS A 115 -9.04 -0.40 18.21
C LYS A 115 -9.90 -1.50 17.58
N ALA A 116 -9.48 -2.76 17.71
CA ALA A 116 -10.30 -3.89 17.31
C ALA A 116 -11.55 -3.97 18.21
N LYS A 117 -12.68 -4.38 17.62
CA LYS A 117 -13.94 -4.59 18.35
C LYS A 117 -13.87 -5.85 19.19
#